data_AF-A0AAU7GJU8-F1
#
_entry.id   AF-A0AAU7GJU8-F1
#
_cell.length_a   1.000
_cell.length_b   1.000
_cell.length_c   1.000
_cell.angle_alpha   90.00
_cell.angle_beta   90.00
_cell.angle_gamma   90.00
#
_symmetry.space_group_name_H-M   'P 1'
#
loop_
_entity.id
_entity.type
_entity.pdbx_description
1 polymer ?
#
loop_
_entity_poly.entity_id
_entity_poly.type
_entity_poly.pdbx_seq_one_letter_code
_entity_poly.pdbx_strand_id
1 'polypeptide(L)'
;MATLWMLLELANLIIFTLFILPRRQPADARPLLPFIATQLLRLTFFIPILAFGYSLFFEHLISAVDWVYLAIAIIGNVLVIKGKWDLGGSHTWTGYYLPNAKRVSRGIFAWIAHPMYTGIILVIISCSMVYITRLPMWLSGLALTCCFYIIGFLILAALRENRHLTQA
;
A
#
# COMPACT_ATOMS: atom_id res chain seq x y z
N MET A 1 -18.52 15.85 13.95
CA MET A 1 -18.05 15.37 12.62
C MET A 1 -16.54 15.19 12.56
N ALA A 2 -15.73 16.18 12.96
CA ALA A 2 -14.26 16.07 12.93
C ALA A 2 -13.71 14.86 13.73
N THR A 3 -14.19 14.64 14.96
CA THR A 3 -13.77 13.49 15.78
C THR A 3 -14.10 12.15 15.13
N LEU A 4 -15.27 12.03 14.48
CA LEU A 4 -15.67 10.81 13.79
C LEU A 4 -14.76 10.56 12.57
N TRP A 5 -14.52 11.58 11.75
CA TRP A 5 -13.61 11.49 10.61
C TRP A 5 -12.21 11.06 11.04
N MET A 6 -11.68 11.67 12.10
CA MET A 6 -10.36 11.33 12.67
C MET A 6 -10.30 9.88 13.16
N LEU A 7 -11.34 9.41 13.88
CA LEU A 7 -11.40 8.02 14.34
C LEU A 7 -11.46 7.03 13.17
N LEU A 8 -12.22 7.35 12.12
CA LEU A 8 -12.31 6.51 10.92
C LEU A 8 -10.98 6.47 10.15
N GLU A 9 -10.32 7.61 9.97
CA GLU A 9 -9.00 7.68 9.35
C GLU A 9 -7.95 6.92 10.16
N LEU A 10 -7.93 7.12 11.48
CA LEU A 10 -7.00 6.40 12.35
C LEU A 10 -7.25 4.90 12.30
N ALA A 11 -8.51 4.46 12.37
CA ALA A 11 -8.87 3.05 12.23
C ALA A 11 -8.43 2.50 10.86
N ASN A 12 -8.68 3.24 9.77
CA ASN A 12 -8.28 2.85 8.44
C ASN A 12 -6.75 2.72 8.30
N LEU A 13 -5.98 3.68 8.84
CA LEU A 13 -4.52 3.65 8.89
C LEU A 13 -3.99 2.45 9.67
N ILE A 14 -4.56 2.17 10.85
CA ILE A 14 -4.17 1.03 11.68
C ILE A 14 -4.43 -0.27 10.91
N ILE A 15 -5.63 -0.44 10.35
CA ILE A 15 -5.98 -1.64 9.57
C ILE A 15 -5.01 -1.78 8.39
N PHE A 16 -4.81 -0.72 7.61
CA PHE A 16 -3.89 -0.75 6.48
C PHE A 16 -2.49 -1.18 6.90
N THR A 17 -1.94 -0.55 7.96
CA THR A 17 -0.61 -0.85 8.50
C THR A 17 -0.49 -2.32 8.90
N LEU A 18 -1.47 -2.88 9.62
CA LEU A 18 -1.49 -4.28 10.01
C LEU A 18 -1.49 -5.24 8.80
N PHE A 19 -2.19 -4.88 7.73
CA PHE A 19 -2.28 -5.70 6.52
C PHE A 19 -1.08 -5.54 5.59
N ILE A 20 -0.38 -4.41 5.60
CA ILE A 20 0.87 -4.27 4.86
C ILE A 20 2.09 -4.72 5.66
N LEU A 21 2.01 -5.05 6.95
CA LEU A 21 3.20 -5.51 7.67
C LEU A 21 3.73 -6.84 7.09
N PRO A 22 5.07 -7.01 7.02
CA PRO A 22 5.68 -8.23 6.52
C PRO A 22 5.23 -9.44 7.31
N ARG A 23 4.62 -10.41 6.63
CA ARG A 23 4.39 -11.74 7.18
C ARG A 23 5.59 -12.63 6.91
N ARG A 24 5.67 -13.74 7.64
CA ARG A 24 6.67 -14.77 7.40
C ARG A 24 6.61 -15.21 5.93
N GLN A 25 7.73 -15.07 5.23
CA GLN A 25 7.85 -15.48 3.84
C GLN A 25 7.83 -17.01 3.74
N PRO A 26 7.20 -17.59 2.71
CA PRO A 26 7.39 -19.00 2.35
C PRO A 26 8.88 -19.31 2.17
N ALA A 27 9.31 -20.52 2.56
CA ALA A 27 10.71 -20.93 2.50
C ALA A 27 11.30 -20.87 1.07
N ASP A 28 10.46 -21.13 0.06
CA ASP A 28 10.86 -21.19 -1.35
C ASP A 28 10.80 -19.83 -2.07
N ALA A 29 10.49 -18.73 -1.36
CA ALA A 29 10.38 -17.41 -1.95
C ALA A 29 11.73 -16.93 -2.50
N ARG A 30 11.75 -16.52 -3.78
CA ARG A 30 12.95 -16.02 -4.47
C ARG A 30 12.86 -14.51 -4.70
N PRO A 31 14.00 -13.80 -4.71
CA PRO A 31 14.00 -12.37 -4.99
C PRO A 31 13.61 -12.10 -6.45
N LEU A 32 12.66 -11.19 -6.65
CA LEU A 32 12.23 -10.68 -7.95
C LEU A 32 12.96 -9.37 -8.31
N LEU A 33 13.18 -8.55 -7.30
CA LEU A 33 13.84 -7.26 -7.38
C LEU A 33 15.17 -7.28 -6.63
N PRO A 34 16.11 -6.38 -6.96
CA PRO A 34 17.40 -6.29 -6.28
C PRO A 34 17.22 -6.11 -4.76
N PHE A 35 18.05 -6.77 -3.97
CA PHE A 35 18.00 -6.73 -2.51
C PHE A 35 18.00 -5.31 -1.94
N ILE A 36 18.86 -4.43 -2.50
CA ILE A 36 18.98 -3.03 -2.06
C ILE A 36 17.64 -2.29 -2.23
N ALA A 37 16.95 -2.49 -3.35
CA ALA A 37 15.66 -1.85 -3.60
C ALA A 37 14.61 -2.35 -2.59
N THR A 38 14.57 -3.65 -2.33
CA THR A 38 13.63 -4.21 -1.35
C THR A 38 13.92 -3.77 0.08
N GLN A 39 15.18 -3.57 0.46
CA GLN A 39 15.57 -2.98 1.75
C GLN A 39 15.17 -1.51 1.84
N LEU A 40 15.40 -0.73 0.79
CA LEU A 40 14.98 0.66 0.74
C LEU A 40 13.45 0.79 0.83
N LEU A 41 12.69 -0.11 0.20
CA LEU A 41 11.23 -0.18 0.37
C LEU A 41 10.86 -0.40 1.84
N ARG A 42 11.52 -1.32 2.54
CA ARG A 42 11.28 -1.61 3.97
C ARG A 42 11.54 -0.42 4.88
N LEU A 43 12.52 0.42 4.53
CA LEU A 43 12.78 1.65 5.28
C LEU A 43 11.74 2.73 4.96
N THR A 44 11.44 2.91 3.67
CA THR A 44 10.65 4.03 3.17
C THR A 44 9.16 3.89 3.42
N PHE A 45 8.60 2.68 3.55
CA PHE A 45 7.15 2.52 3.72
C PHE A 45 6.62 3.04 5.06
N PHE A 46 7.46 3.06 6.11
CA PHE A 46 7.07 3.59 7.42
C PHE A 46 6.95 5.11 7.43
N ILE A 47 7.73 5.81 6.62
CA ILE A 47 7.79 7.28 6.64
C ILE A 47 6.43 7.90 6.27
N PRO A 48 5.76 7.53 5.15
CA PRO A 48 4.42 8.02 4.85
C PRO A 48 3.41 7.68 5.96
N ILE A 49 3.44 6.48 6.53
CA ILE A 49 2.49 6.07 7.58
C ILE A 49 2.62 6.95 8.81
N LEU A 50 3.85 7.23 9.24
CA LEU A 50 4.11 8.10 10.37
C LEU A 50 3.75 9.56 10.06
N ALA A 51 4.08 10.04 8.87
CA ALA A 51 3.71 11.39 8.42
C ALA A 51 2.18 11.57 8.39
N PHE A 52 1.45 10.57 7.90
CA PHE A 52 -0.02 10.59 7.90
C PHE A 52 -0.58 10.53 9.32
N GLY A 53 -0.10 9.61 10.16
CA GLY A 53 -0.52 9.53 11.56
C GLY A 53 -0.26 10.83 12.32
N TYR A 54 0.87 11.49 12.06
CA TYR A 54 1.19 12.80 12.60
C TYR A 54 0.23 13.89 12.09
N SER A 55 -0.16 13.85 10.81
CA SER A 55 -1.09 14.81 10.23
C SER A 55 -2.47 14.84 10.92
N LEU A 56 -2.87 13.75 11.58
CA LEU A 56 -4.16 13.64 12.27
C LEU A 56 -4.24 14.48 13.56
N PHE A 57 -3.11 14.90 14.13
CA PHE A 57 -3.07 15.68 15.37
C PHE A 57 -3.15 17.20 15.16
N PHE A 58 -3.12 17.65 13.91
CA PHE A 58 -3.29 19.07 13.62
C PHE A 58 -4.77 19.45 13.57
N GLU A 59 -5.09 20.60 14.15
CA GLU A 59 -6.45 21.15 14.11
C GLU A 59 -6.76 21.66 12.70
N HIS A 60 -7.68 20.96 12.02
CA HIS A 60 -8.10 21.31 10.66
C HIS A 60 -9.61 21.25 10.51
N LEU A 61 -10.14 22.17 9.71
CA LEU A 61 -11.52 22.14 9.24
C LEU A 61 -11.69 20.99 8.25
N ILE A 62 -12.45 19.97 8.66
CA ILE A 62 -12.78 18.84 7.80
C ILE A 62 -13.81 19.29 6.75
N SER A 63 -13.36 19.32 5.51
CA SER A 63 -14.15 19.63 4.32
C SER A 63 -14.84 18.37 3.76
N ALA A 64 -15.76 18.55 2.81
CA ALA A 64 -16.36 17.43 2.08
C ALA A 64 -15.33 16.60 1.29
N VAL A 65 -14.23 17.22 0.86
CA VAL A 65 -13.18 16.57 0.07
C VAL A 65 -12.41 15.55 0.92
N ASP A 66 -12.28 15.80 2.22
CA ASP A 66 -11.59 14.90 3.15
C ASP A 66 -12.34 13.57 3.33
N TRP A 67 -13.65 13.57 3.15
CA TRP A 67 -14.45 12.35 3.11
C TRP A 67 -14.22 11.56 1.82
N VAL A 68 -13.97 12.24 0.70
CA VAL A 68 -13.59 11.58 -0.56
C VAL A 68 -12.21 10.93 -0.42
N TYR A 69 -11.25 11.60 0.21
CA TYR A 69 -9.93 11.02 0.49
C TYR A 69 -10.05 9.77 1.37
N LEU A 70 -10.81 9.83 2.45
CA LEU A 70 -11.09 8.68 3.31
C LEU A 70 -11.75 7.53 2.52
N ALA A 71 -12.73 7.83 1.67
CA ALA A 71 -13.39 6.81 0.85
C ALA A 71 -12.42 6.10 -0.10
N ILE A 72 -11.53 6.86 -0.77
CA ILE A 72 -10.47 6.30 -1.62
C ILE A 72 -9.53 5.41 -0.80
N ALA A 73 -9.14 5.84 0.40
CA ALA A 73 -8.27 5.06 1.27
C ALA A 73 -8.94 3.75 1.74
N ILE A 74 -10.23 3.80 2.08
CA ILE A 74 -11.01 2.61 2.47
C ILE A 74 -11.08 1.62 1.30
N ILE A 75 -11.40 2.08 0.08
CA ILE A 75 -11.41 1.23 -1.12
C ILE A 75 -10.04 0.58 -1.32
N GLY A 76 -8.97 1.37 -1.22
CA GLY A 76 -7.62 0.86 -1.32
C GLY A 76 -7.31 -0.22 -0.27
N ASN A 77 -7.69 0.01 0.98
CA ASN A 77 -7.49 -0.92 2.07
C ASN A 77 -8.28 -2.23 1.87
N VAL A 78 -9.54 -2.14 1.41
CA VAL A 78 -10.36 -3.31 1.04
C VAL A 78 -9.67 -4.16 -0.04
N LEU A 79 -9.08 -3.53 -1.06
CA LEU A 79 -8.34 -4.25 -2.10
C LEU A 79 -7.08 -4.94 -1.55
N VAL A 80 -6.34 -4.29 -0.64
CA VAL A 80 -5.17 -4.91 0.03
C VAL A 80 -5.61 -6.13 0.84
N ILE A 81 -6.64 -5.98 1.65
CA ILE A 81 -7.16 -7.04 2.51
C ILE A 81 -7.65 -8.22 1.66
N LYS A 82 -8.49 -7.96 0.66
CA LYS A 82 -9.03 -8.98 -0.24
C LYS A 82 -7.93 -9.65 -1.05
N GLY A 83 -7.00 -8.89 -1.61
CA GLY A 83 -5.86 -9.45 -2.33
C GLY A 83 -5.01 -10.38 -1.45
N LYS A 84 -4.77 -9.98 -0.20
CA LYS A 84 -3.99 -10.80 0.74
C LYS A 84 -4.73 -12.06 1.19
N TRP A 85 -6.04 -11.99 1.39
CA TRP A 85 -6.85 -13.16 1.72
C TRP A 85 -6.96 -14.14 0.55
N ASP A 86 -7.21 -13.64 -0.65
CA ASP A 86 -7.39 -14.49 -1.83
C ASP A 86 -6.06 -15.14 -2.28
N LEU A 87 -4.91 -14.49 -2.05
CA LEU A 87 -3.59 -15.10 -2.24
C LEU A 87 -3.25 -16.17 -1.20
N GLY A 88 -3.78 -16.05 0.02
CA GLY A 88 -3.56 -17.01 1.10
C GLY A 88 -2.08 -17.37 1.30
N GLY A 89 -1.77 -18.68 1.21
CA GLY A 89 -0.41 -19.22 1.39
C GLY A 89 0.56 -18.93 0.24
N SER A 90 0.07 -18.44 -0.90
CA SER A 90 0.92 -18.06 -2.04
C SER A 90 1.41 -16.61 -1.95
N HIS A 91 0.99 -15.86 -0.93
CA HIS A 91 1.43 -14.49 -0.72
C HIS A 91 2.93 -14.42 -0.34
N THR A 92 3.69 -13.67 -1.14
CA THR A 92 5.06 -13.26 -0.83
C THR A 92 5.13 -11.75 -0.60
N TRP A 93 6.12 -11.31 0.19
CA TRP A 93 6.40 -9.88 0.33
C TRP A 93 6.80 -9.27 -1.02
N THR A 94 6.40 -8.03 -1.26
CA THR A 94 6.74 -7.28 -2.47
C THR A 94 8.24 -7.29 -2.72
N GLY A 95 8.64 -7.59 -3.96
CA GLY A 95 10.04 -7.79 -4.35
C GLY A 95 10.52 -9.23 -4.25
N TYR A 96 9.66 -10.16 -3.82
CA TYR A 96 9.85 -11.61 -3.90
C TYR A 96 8.69 -12.26 -4.64
N TYR A 97 8.94 -13.42 -5.24
CA TYR A 97 7.92 -14.26 -5.85
C TYR A 97 8.08 -15.72 -5.38
N LEU A 98 7.00 -16.49 -5.46
CA LEU A 98 7.02 -17.92 -5.15
C LEU A 98 7.10 -18.72 -6.46
N PRO A 99 8.22 -19.44 -6.72
CA PRO A 99 8.34 -20.28 -7.90
C PRO A 99 7.28 -21.39 -7.91
N ASN A 100 6.77 -21.75 -9.09
CA ASN A 100 5.77 -22.82 -9.29
C ASN A 100 4.42 -22.61 -8.57
N ALA A 101 4.16 -21.41 -8.04
CA ALA A 101 2.86 -21.08 -7.48
C ALA A 101 1.81 -21.08 -8.61
N LYS A 102 0.68 -21.77 -8.39
CA LYS A 102 -0.43 -21.75 -9.34
C LYS A 102 -1.00 -20.34 -9.42
N ARG A 103 -1.28 -19.87 -10.63
CA ARG A 103 -1.95 -18.59 -10.85
C ARG A 103 -3.31 -18.60 -10.17
N VAL A 104 -3.52 -17.64 -9.26
CA VAL A 104 -4.82 -17.41 -8.63
C VAL A 104 -5.67 -16.57 -9.59
N SER A 105 -6.79 -17.13 -10.06
CA SER A 105 -7.72 -16.46 -10.99
C SER A 105 -9.14 -16.33 -10.44
N ARG A 106 -9.34 -16.65 -9.16
CA ARG A 106 -10.62 -16.58 -8.46
C ARG A 106 -10.65 -15.36 -7.53
N GLY A 107 -11.84 -14.98 -7.09
CA GLY A 107 -12.02 -13.85 -6.18
C GLY A 107 -11.66 -12.52 -6.83
N ILE A 108 -10.97 -11.63 -6.10
CA ILE A 108 -10.59 -10.30 -6.62
C ILE A 108 -9.62 -10.40 -7.81
N PHE A 109 -8.83 -11.48 -7.89
CA PHE A 109 -7.88 -11.72 -8.98
C PHE A 109 -8.53 -12.04 -10.33
N ALA A 110 -9.84 -12.33 -10.34
CA ALA A 110 -10.61 -12.46 -11.59
C ALA A 110 -10.81 -11.10 -12.28
N TRP A 111 -10.75 -10.00 -11.51
CA TRP A 111 -11.07 -8.65 -11.97
C TRP A 111 -9.82 -7.78 -12.10
N ILE A 112 -8.89 -7.91 -11.15
CA ILE A 112 -7.67 -7.10 -11.07
C ILE A 112 -6.48 -8.03 -10.92
N ALA A 113 -5.47 -7.91 -11.79
CA ALA A 113 -4.28 -8.76 -11.73
C ALA A 113 -3.44 -8.55 -10.45
N HIS A 114 -3.37 -7.30 -9.98
CA HIS A 114 -2.51 -6.88 -8.85
C HIS A 114 -3.31 -6.08 -7.80
N PRO A 115 -4.35 -6.66 -7.19
CA PRO A 115 -5.30 -5.95 -6.33
C PRO A 115 -4.62 -5.32 -5.11
N MET A 116 -3.61 -5.98 -4.54
CA MET A 116 -2.84 -5.42 -3.43
C MET A 116 -2.05 -4.18 -3.84
N TYR A 117 -1.37 -4.20 -4.99
CA TYR A 117 -0.59 -3.08 -5.46
C TYR A 117 -1.49 -1.89 -5.83
N THR A 118 -2.61 -2.17 -6.50
CA THR A 118 -3.65 -1.16 -6.75
C THR A 118 -4.16 -0.56 -5.44
N GLY A 119 -4.46 -1.40 -4.45
CA GLY A 119 -4.94 -0.96 -3.15
C GLY A 119 -3.95 -0.04 -2.41
N ILE A 120 -2.67 -0.42 -2.38
CA ILE A 120 -1.60 0.41 -1.78
C ILE A 120 -1.48 1.75 -2.51
N ILE A 121 -1.53 1.76 -3.85
CA ILE A 121 -1.45 3.00 -4.63
C ILE A 121 -2.64 3.93 -4.33
N LEU A 122 -3.86 3.40 -4.20
CA LEU A 122 -5.03 4.21 -3.83
C LEU A 122 -4.88 4.84 -2.43
N VAL A 123 -4.38 4.08 -1.45
CA VAL A 123 -4.09 4.62 -0.12
C VAL A 123 -3.01 5.70 -0.21
N ILE A 124 -1.94 5.49 -0.98
CA ILE A 124 -0.90 6.49 -1.21
C ILE A 124 -1.48 7.78 -1.82
N ILE A 125 -2.35 7.68 -2.83
CA ILE A 125 -2.98 8.84 -3.46
C ILE A 125 -3.78 9.64 -2.42
N SER A 126 -4.60 8.95 -1.62
CA SER A 126 -5.37 9.58 -0.55
C SER A 126 -4.47 10.30 0.46
N CYS A 127 -3.46 9.61 1.01
CA CYS A 127 -2.55 10.21 1.99
C CYS A 127 -1.74 11.37 1.39
N SER A 128 -1.36 11.29 0.11
CA SER A 128 -0.61 12.35 -0.58
C SER A 128 -1.38 13.66 -0.64
N MET A 129 -2.71 13.61 -0.82
CA MET A 129 -3.56 14.81 -0.77
C MET A 129 -3.53 15.45 0.62
N VAL A 130 -3.52 14.64 1.67
CA VAL A 130 -3.39 15.12 3.05
C VAL A 130 -2.00 15.73 3.30
N TYR A 131 -0.93 15.13 2.78
CA TYR A 131 0.43 15.68 2.92
C TYR A 131 0.56 17.06 2.29
N ILE A 132 0.01 17.26 1.10
CA ILE A 132 0.11 18.53 0.37
C ILE A 132 -0.68 19.64 1.10
N THR A 133 -1.81 19.29 1.70
CA THR A 133 -2.74 20.27 2.26
C THR A 133 -2.50 20.57 3.74
N ARG A 134 -1.90 19.65 4.50
CA ARG A 134 -1.87 19.71 5.98
C ARG A 134 -0.48 19.65 6.60
N LEU A 135 0.51 19.08 5.92
CA LEU A 135 1.84 18.92 6.49
C LEU A 135 2.76 20.08 6.12
N PRO A 136 3.74 20.42 6.98
CA PRO A 136 4.83 21.31 6.63
C PRO A 136 5.54 20.85 5.36
N MET A 137 5.96 21.81 4.52
CA MET A 137 6.50 21.54 3.18
C MET A 137 7.64 20.52 3.16
N TRP A 138 8.55 20.57 4.15
CA TRP A 138 9.69 19.65 4.24
C TRP A 138 9.23 18.20 4.52
N LEU A 139 8.25 18.01 5.40
CA LEU A 139 7.74 16.69 5.79
C LEU A 139 6.86 16.13 4.67
N SER A 140 6.06 16.99 4.05
CA SER A 140 5.27 16.67 2.86
C SER A 140 6.16 16.21 1.72
N GLY A 141 7.22 16.96 1.40
CA GLY A 141 8.18 16.60 0.35
C GLY A 141 8.89 15.26 0.62
N LEU A 142 9.28 15.00 1.87
CA LEU A 142 9.87 13.72 2.27
C LEU A 142 8.89 12.56 2.10
N ALA A 143 7.66 12.70 2.61
CA ALA A 143 6.62 11.68 2.52
C ALA A 143 6.24 11.39 1.06
N LEU A 144 6.06 12.42 0.24
CA LEU A 144 5.75 12.29 -1.19
C LEU A 144 6.89 11.61 -1.95
N THR A 145 8.15 11.94 -1.66
CA THR A 145 9.30 11.26 -2.28
C THR A 145 9.31 9.76 -1.96
N CYS A 146 9.00 9.39 -0.72
CA CYS A 146 8.84 7.99 -0.33
C CYS A 146 7.66 7.34 -1.07
N CYS A 147 6.51 8.02 -1.17
CA CYS A 147 5.35 7.56 -1.93
C CYS A 147 5.68 7.29 -3.41
N PHE A 148 6.38 8.22 -4.07
CA PHE A 148 6.83 8.05 -5.46
C PHE A 148 7.73 6.83 -5.62
N TYR A 149 8.68 6.64 -4.71
CA TYR A 149 9.54 5.47 -4.69
C TYR A 149 8.73 4.17 -4.56
N ILE A 150 7.80 4.11 -3.60
CA ILE A 150 6.94 2.94 -3.36
C ILE A 150 6.10 2.63 -4.61
N ILE A 151 5.43 3.63 -5.19
CA ILE A 151 4.63 3.45 -6.42
C ILE A 151 5.50 2.89 -7.54
N GLY A 152 6.67 3.48 -7.79
CA GLY A 152 7.59 3.01 -8.82
C GLY A 152 8.04 1.56 -8.59
N PHE A 153 8.36 1.22 -7.33
CA PHE A 153 8.72 -0.15 -6.95
C PHE A 153 7.57 -1.14 -7.22
N LEU A 154 6.34 -0.79 -6.84
CA LEU A 154 5.15 -1.63 -7.03
C LEU A 154 4.85 -1.85 -8.52
N ILE A 155 4.95 -0.81 -9.35
CA ILE A 155 4.74 -0.92 -10.80
C ILE A 155 5.80 -1.84 -11.41
N LEU A 156 7.08 -1.67 -11.05
CA LEU A 156 8.16 -2.53 -11.54
C LEU A 156 8.00 -3.98 -11.09
N ALA A 157 7.58 -4.21 -9.85
CA ALA A 157 7.26 -5.54 -9.34
C ALA A 157 6.14 -6.19 -10.16
N ALA A 158 5.02 -5.48 -10.34
CA ALA A 158 3.86 -5.94 -11.12
C ALA A 158 4.24 -6.33 -12.56
N LEU A 159 5.06 -5.50 -13.23
CA LEU A 159 5.51 -5.77 -14.58
C LEU A 159 6.41 -7.01 -14.67
N ARG A 160 7.30 -7.22 -13.69
CA ARG A 160 8.15 -8.42 -13.64
C ARG A 160 7.36 -9.67 -13.28
N GLU A 161 6.44 -9.60 -12.33
CA GLU A 161 5.55 -10.71 -11.97
C GLU A 161 4.72 -11.17 -13.16
N ASN A 162 4.15 -10.23 -13.93
CA ASN A 162 3.39 -10.56 -15.14
C ASN A 162 4.22 -11.37 -16.15
N ARG A 163 5.50 -11.03 -16.33
CA ARG A 163 6.38 -11.78 -17.25
C ARG A 163 6.58 -13.23 -16.79
N HIS A 164 6.75 -13.46 -15.49
CA HIS A 164 6.91 -14.81 -14.94
C HIS A 164 5.60 -15.61 -14.97
N LEU A 165 4.44 -14.96 -14.79
CA LEU A 165 3.13 -15.60 -14.85
C LEU A 165 2.69 -15.97 -16.28
N THR A 166 3.25 -15.34 -17.32
CA THR A 166 3.00 -15.70 -18.73
C THR A 166 3.93 -16.79 -19.27
N GLN A 167 5.03 -17.08 -18.57
CA GLN A 167 6.05 -18.06 -18.98
C GLN A 167 5.88 -19.44 -18.31
N ALA A 168 4.93 -19.55 -17.37
CA ALA A 168 4.57 -20.77 -16.65
C ALA A 168 3.23 -21.32 -17.16
#